data_AF-A0A6N9V9W5-F1
#
_entry.id   AF-A0A6N9V9W5-F1
#
_cell.length_a   1.000
_cell.length_b   1.000
_cell.length_c   1.000
_cell.angle_alpha   90.00
_cell.angle_beta   90.00
_cell.angle_gamma   90.00
#
_symmetry.space_group_name_H-M   'P 1'
#
loop_
_entity.id
_entity.type
_entity.pdbx_description
1 polymer ?
#
loop_
_entity_poly.entity_id
_entity_poly.type
_entity_poly.pdbx_seq_one_letter_code
_entity_poly.pdbx_strand_id
1 'polypeptide(L)' 'ALVEQFPEQIVAHALRREIITTMLVNDTVNTGGATFLHRLREETGASMEEIVRAHLAAREIFGLAAVWDAVEALDN' A
#
# COMPACT_ATOMS: atom_id res chain seq x y z
N ALA A 1 -10.36 12.53 12.36
CA ALA A 1 -10.07 12.76 13.79
C ALA A 1 -8.61 13.16 14.05
N LEU A 2 -7.63 12.24 14.10
CA LEU A 2 -6.22 12.58 14.43
C LEU A 2 -5.53 13.46 13.37
N VAL A 3 -5.69 13.12 12.10
CA VAL A 3 -5.11 13.87 10.97
C VAL A 3 -5.62 15.32 10.91
N GLU A 4 -6.90 15.51 11.22
CA GLU A 4 -7.53 16.84 11.24
C GLU A 4 -7.10 17.69 12.45
N GLN A 5 -6.83 17.05 13.59
CA GLN A 5 -6.47 17.73 14.84
C GLN A 5 -4.97 18.08 14.92
N PHE A 6 -4.09 17.30 14.28
CA PHE A 6 -2.64 17.44 14.40
C PHE A 6 -1.88 17.33 13.08
N PRO A 7 -2.25 18.10 12.04
CA PRO A 7 -1.67 17.96 10.71
C PRO A 7 -0.16 18.21 10.68
N GLU A 8 0.31 19.24 11.38
CA GLU A 8 1.73 19.61 11.40
C GLU A 8 2.59 18.59 12.16
N GLN A 9 2.09 18.10 13.30
CA GLN A 9 2.81 17.12 14.12
C GLN A 9 2.91 15.77 13.41
N ILE A 10 1.87 15.37 12.67
CA ILE A 10 1.90 14.14 11.87
C ILE A 10 2.91 14.27 10.72
N VAL A 11 2.97 15.43 10.05
CA VAL A 11 3.94 15.68 8.98
C VAL A 11 5.38 15.72 9.53
N ALA A 12 5.58 16.32 10.71
CA ALA A 12 6.88 16.44 11.36
C ALA A 12 7.28 15.20 12.20
N HIS A 13 6.43 14.15 12.23
CA HIS A 13 6.65 13.02 13.11
C HIS A 13 7.97 12.30 12.80
N ALA A 14 8.77 12.02 13.83
CA ALA A 14 10.09 11.41 13.68
C ALA A 14 10.05 10.06 12.96
N LEU A 15 8.98 9.27 13.15
CA LEU A 15 8.76 7.98 12.50
C LEU A 15 7.92 8.05 11.22
N ARG A 16 7.70 9.24 10.64
CA ARG A 16 6.78 9.39 9.50
C ARG A 16 7.15 8.47 8.34
N ARG A 17 8.45 8.37 8.02
CA ARG A 17 8.93 7.53 6.90
C ARG A 17 8.73 6.05 7.20
N GLU A 18 9.01 5.64 8.42
CA GLU A 18 8.90 4.27 8.91
C GLU A 18 7.44 3.82 8.89
N ILE A 19 6.53 4.63 9.43
CA ILE A 19 5.09 4.37 9.41
C ILE A 19 4.58 4.20 7.97
N ILE A 20 4.92 5.14 7.07
CA ILE A 20 4.52 5.06 5.66
C ILE A 20 5.07 3.78 5.02
N THR A 21 6.34 3.45 5.28
CA THR A 21 6.97 2.25 4.72
C THR A 21 6.29 0.98 5.22
N THR A 22 6.04 0.88 6.52
CA THR A 22 5.34 -0.25 7.13
C THR A 22 3.93 -0.40 6.54
N MET A 23 3.19 0.70 6.39
CA MET A 23 1.86 0.66 5.77
C MET A 23 1.93 0.18 4.32
N LEU A 24 2.83 0.74 3.52
CA LEU A 24 2.97 0.39 2.10
C LEU A 24 3.36 -1.09 1.89
N VAL A 25 4.28 -1.60 2.71
CA VAL A 25 4.70 -3.01 2.65
C VAL A 25 3.55 -3.93 3.05
N ASN A 26 2.85 -3.63 4.14
CA ASN A 26 1.70 -4.42 4.57
C ASN A 26 0.61 -4.43 3.51
N ASP A 27 0.27 -3.28 2.96
CA ASP A 27 -0.74 -3.16 1.91
C ASP A 27 -0.39 -4.01 0.68
N THR A 28 0.86 -3.92 0.22
CA THR A 28 1.35 -4.70 -0.93
C THR A 28 1.27 -6.21 -0.67
N VAL A 29 1.67 -6.65 0.53
CA VAL A 29 1.66 -8.08 0.90
C VAL A 29 0.25 -8.60 1.14
N ASN A 30 -0.62 -7.83 1.77
CA ASN A 30 -1.99 -8.25 2.07
C ASN A 30 -2.82 -8.48 0.80
N THR A 31 -2.59 -7.66 -0.24
CA THR A 31 -3.35 -7.76 -1.49
C THR A 31 -2.66 -8.63 -2.54
N GLY A 32 -1.34 -8.59 -2.63
CA GLY A 32 -0.58 -9.39 -3.60
C GLY A 32 -0.20 -10.79 -3.10
N GLY A 33 -0.13 -10.98 -1.78
CA GLY A 33 0.46 -12.15 -1.14
C GLY A 33 1.97 -12.05 -0.95
N ALA A 34 2.53 -12.93 -0.12
CA ALA A 34 3.93 -12.90 0.29
C ALA A 34 4.95 -13.06 -0.87
N THR A 35 4.55 -13.67 -1.99
CA THR A 35 5.40 -13.94 -3.16
C THR A 35 5.22 -12.94 -4.31
N PHE A 36 4.29 -11.99 -4.18
CA PHE A 36 3.87 -11.08 -5.24
C PHE A 36 5.02 -10.34 -5.92
N LEU A 37 5.83 -9.67 -5.11
CA LEU A 37 6.90 -8.83 -5.59
C LEU A 37 8.02 -9.63 -6.27
N HIS A 38 8.28 -10.84 -5.75
CA HIS A 38 9.25 -11.74 -6.36
C HIS A 38 8.79 -12.18 -7.76
N ARG A 39 7.53 -12.62 -7.86
CA ARG A 39 6.94 -13.03 -9.14
C ARG A 39 6.92 -11.91 -10.17
N LEU A 40 6.46 -10.71 -9.79
CA LEU A 40 6.44 -9.58 -10.72
C LEU A 40 7.84 -9.20 -11.19
N ARG A 41 8.84 -9.30 -10.33
CA ARG A 41 10.23 -9.08 -10.72
C ARG A 41 10.72 -10.11 -11.73
N GLU A 42 10.41 -11.40 -11.53
CA GLU A 42 10.76 -12.45 -12.47
C GLU A 42 10.04 -12.31 -13.81
N GLU A 43 8.76 -11.96 -13.80
CA GLU A 43 7.91 -11.85 -14.99
C GLU A 43 8.23 -10.60 -15.83
N THR A 44 8.60 -9.48 -15.19
CA THR A 44 8.78 -8.18 -15.87
C THR A 44 10.23 -7.70 -15.98
N GLY A 45 11.13 -8.23 -15.14
CA GLY A 45 12.50 -7.73 -15.01
C GLY A 45 12.64 -6.38 -14.29
N ALA A 46 11.54 -5.78 -13.82
CA ALA A 46 11.54 -4.49 -13.15
C ALA A 46 12.17 -4.55 -11.75
N SER A 47 12.65 -3.40 -11.28
CA SER A 47 13.13 -3.25 -9.90
C SER A 47 11.98 -3.33 -8.88
N MET A 48 12.33 -3.64 -7.62
CA MET A 48 11.34 -3.72 -6.54
C MET A 48 10.62 -2.37 -6.35
N GLU A 49 11.36 -1.28 -6.48
CA GLU A 49 10.87 0.09 -6.35
C GLU A 49 9.88 0.46 -7.46
N GLU A 50 10.15 0.04 -8.70
CA GLU A 50 9.23 0.22 -9.83
C GLU A 50 7.95 -0.57 -9.61
N ILE A 51 8.07 -1.83 -9.18
CA ILE A 51 6.92 -2.71 -8.93
C ILE A 51 6.02 -2.13 -7.83
N VAL A 52 6.60 -1.76 -6.68
CA VAL A 52 5.84 -1.19 -5.56
C VAL A 52 5.17 0.12 -5.96
N ARG A 53 5.87 0.99 -6.71
CA ARG A 53 5.31 2.26 -7.19
C ARG A 53 4.18 2.03 -8.19
N ALA A 54 4.35 1.11 -9.13
CA ALA A 54 3.33 0.77 -10.11
C ALA A 54 2.10 0.14 -9.45
N HIS A 55 2.30 -0.75 -8.48
CA HIS A 55 1.23 -1.35 -7.71
C HIS A 55 0.43 -0.30 -6.93
N LEU A 56 1.10 0.58 -6.19
CA LEU A 56 0.46 1.68 -5.48
C LEU A 56 -0.33 2.58 -6.44
N ALA A 57 0.28 2.97 -7.57
CA ALA A 57 -0.39 3.80 -8.55
C ALA A 57 -1.64 3.11 -9.14
N ALA A 58 -1.55 1.82 -9.49
CA ALA A 58 -2.68 1.07 -10.00
C ALA A 58 -3.82 1.00 -8.96
N ARG A 59 -3.49 0.74 -7.69
CA ARG A 59 -4.51 0.71 -6.61
C ARG A 59 -5.24 2.02 -6.45
N GLU A 60 -4.51 3.14 -6.42
CA GLU A 60 -5.10 4.46 -6.26
C GLU A 60 -5.92 4.88 -7.50
N ILE A 61 -5.38 4.66 -8.70
CA ILE A 61 -6.04 5.05 -9.95
C ILE A 61 -7.34 4.27 -10.16
N PHE A 62 -7.32 2.95 -9.88
CA PHE A 62 -8.48 2.09 -10.09
C PHE A 62 -9.38 1.97 -8.84
N GLY A 63 -9.05 2.65 -7.74
CA GLY A 63 -9.85 2.62 -6.51
C GLY A 63 -9.97 1.21 -5.91
N LEU A 64 -8.90 0.41 -5.99
CA LEU A 64 -8.96 -1.01 -5.62
C LEU A 64 -9.26 -1.26 -4.14
N ALA A 65 -8.93 -0.31 -3.26
CA ALA A 65 -9.27 -0.39 -1.84
C ALA A 65 -10.78 -0.52 -1.62
N ALA A 66 -11.59 0.31 -2.29
CA ALA A 66 -13.04 0.27 -2.15
C ALA A 66 -13.65 -1.04 -2.69
N VAL A 67 -13.05 -1.61 -3.73
CA VAL A 67 -13.46 -2.92 -4.25
C VAL A 67 -13.17 -4.01 -3.23
N TRP A 68 -12.00 -3.97 -2.60
CA TRP A 68 -11.60 -4.93 -1.58
C TRP A 68 -12.50 -4.84 -0.34
N ASP A 69 -12.74 -3.64 0.18
CA ASP A 69 -13.65 -3.40 1.30
C ASP A 69 -15.07 -3.93 1.03
N ALA A 70 -15.57 -3.73 -0.21
CA ALA A 70 -16.88 -4.23 -0.61
C ALA A 70 -16.94 -5.76 -0.66
N VAL A 71 -15.84 -6.43 -1.00
CA VAL A 71 -15.74 -7.90 -0.98
C VAL A 71 -15.65 -8.40 0.46
N GLU A 72 -14.78 -7.82 1.29
CA GLU A 72 -14.63 -8.21 2.70
C GLU A 72 -15.93 -8.00 3.49
N ALA A 73 -16.72 -6.97 3.18
CA ALA A 73 -18.02 -6.75 3.80
C ALA A 73 -19.06 -7.87 3.53
N LEU A 74 -18.79 -8.78 2.60
CA LEU A 74 -19.63 -9.94 2.30
C LEU A 74 -19.23 -11.20 3.10
N ASP A 75 -18.09 -11.19 3.77
CA ASP A 75 -17.69 -12.26 4.67
C ASP A 75 -18.53 -12.16 5.97
N ASN A 76 -19.24 -13.25 6.30
CA ASN A 76 -20.13 -13.34 7.47
C ASN A 76 -19.39 -13.68 8.76
#